data_AF-A0A919SCF0-F1
#
_entry.id   AF-A0A919SCF0-F1
#
_cell.length_a   1.000
_cell.length_b   1.000
_cell.length_c   1.000
_cell.angle_alpha   90.00
_cell.angle_beta   90.00
_cell.angle_gamma   90.00
#
_symmetry.space_group_name_H-M   'P 1'
#
loop_
_entity.id
_entity.type
_entity.pdbx_description
1 polymer ?
#
loop_
_entity_poly.entity_id
_entity_poly.type
_entity_poly.pdbx_seq_one_letter_code
_entity_poly.pdbx_strand_id
1 'polypeptide(L)'
;MPTVPDAATLRRVMSHPAVWSVLVAALLGWAAMPFNNGHYEYWINFDPQGDGQQQEWVQTRRIFRYTSGVLCGQLLALVAGVALSRRHRHAVALTIAVPLGAVLAVVTVALAFPFAWVLESSRPAAVPAFDDPILTRVLLGELAAYPLYAAAGVGLGILVRRSARLRKRKRLLVPLFLLFWTVTTLTGLVQDDEYDAWPWLLWAVPFVAAGTAIALAGLSADAWEFPPVPVGDWGRSATLALLASAAAYALILNLLAVTRRRGDRPPADSPAAGSGPTADAHP
;
A
#
# COMPACT_ATOMS: atom_id res chain seq x y z
N MET A 1 2.61 -12.61 41.47
CA MET A 1 3.54 -11.63 40.85
C MET A 1 3.68 -11.98 39.38
N PRO A 2 3.32 -11.10 38.43
CA PRO A 2 3.53 -11.38 37.01
C PRO A 2 5.03 -11.44 36.71
N THR A 3 5.48 -12.56 36.15
CA THR A 3 6.88 -12.77 35.75
C THR A 3 7.23 -11.85 34.59
N VAL A 4 8.29 -11.05 34.75
CA VAL A 4 8.82 -10.20 33.66
C VAL A 4 9.19 -11.10 32.47
N PRO A 5 8.68 -10.82 31.25
CA PRO A 5 9.01 -11.63 30.09
C PRO A 5 10.52 -11.54 29.76
N ASP A 6 11.14 -12.70 29.55
CA ASP A 6 12.55 -12.78 29.13
C ASP A 6 12.80 -12.05 27.78
N ALA A 7 14.02 -11.55 27.60
CA ALA A 7 14.47 -10.80 26.42
C ALA A 7 14.24 -11.55 25.10
N ALA A 8 14.33 -12.88 25.12
CA ALA A 8 14.04 -13.72 23.94
C ALA A 8 12.56 -13.64 23.52
N THR A 9 11.65 -13.58 24.50
CA THR A 9 10.21 -13.44 24.26
C THR A 9 9.89 -12.07 23.69
N LEU A 10 10.45 -11.00 24.27
CA LEU A 10 10.29 -9.64 23.76
C LEU A 10 10.80 -9.50 22.32
N ARG A 11 11.98 -10.03 22.00
CA ARG A 11 12.53 -10.01 20.64
C ARG A 11 11.63 -10.75 19.65
N ARG A 12 11.06 -11.89 20.04
CA ARG A 12 10.15 -12.66 19.19
C ARG A 12 8.88 -11.87 18.87
N VAL A 13 8.27 -11.24 19.88
CA VAL A 13 7.07 -10.39 19.73
C VAL A 13 7.37 -9.17 18.85
N MET A 14 8.44 -8.43 19.13
CA MET A 14 8.84 -7.26 18.34
C MET A 14 9.19 -7.60 16.89
N SER A 15 9.71 -8.80 16.63
CA SER A 15 9.98 -9.24 15.26
C SER A 15 8.71 -9.59 14.47
N HIS A 16 7.55 -9.70 15.12
CA HIS A 16 6.32 -10.14 14.48
C HIS A 16 5.80 -9.10 13.48
N PRO A 17 5.48 -9.48 12.22
CA PRO A 17 4.96 -8.57 11.19
C PRO A 17 3.85 -7.65 11.65
N ALA A 18 2.86 -8.19 12.35
CA ALA A 18 1.76 -7.39 12.88
C ALA A 18 2.20 -6.29 13.87
N VAL A 19 3.22 -6.55 14.68
CA VAL A 19 3.65 -5.61 15.73
C VAL A 19 4.49 -4.49 15.12
N TRP A 20 5.56 -4.82 14.41
CA TRP A 20 6.43 -3.78 13.86
C TRP A 20 5.73 -2.98 12.77
N SER A 21 4.82 -3.57 11.98
CA SER A 21 4.11 -2.80 10.94
C SER A 21 3.18 -1.76 11.54
N VAL A 22 2.49 -2.03 12.64
CA VAL A 22 1.67 -1.01 13.31
C VAL A 22 2.54 0.14 13.83
N LEU A 23 3.67 -0.17 14.46
CA LEU A 23 4.61 0.86 14.95
C LEU A 23 5.20 1.70 13.80
N VAL A 24 5.56 1.05 12.70
CA VAL A 24 6.11 1.73 11.51
C VAL A 24 5.04 2.54 10.80
N ALA A 25 3.80 2.05 10.69
CA ALA A 25 2.69 2.82 10.16
C ALA A 25 2.49 4.09 10.98
N ALA A 26 2.61 3.97 12.30
CA ALA A 26 2.45 5.11 13.18
C ALA A 26 3.53 6.18 12.98
N LEU A 27 4.79 5.73 12.89
CA LEU A 27 5.91 6.61 12.60
C LEU A 27 5.79 7.27 11.22
N LEU A 28 5.38 6.50 10.20
CA LEU A 28 5.22 7.00 8.83
C LEU A 28 4.10 8.01 8.73
N GLY A 29 2.95 7.78 9.36
CA GLY A 29 1.85 8.75 9.39
C GLY A 29 2.29 10.08 10.02
N TRP A 30 3.04 10.01 11.12
CA TRP A 30 3.58 11.21 11.78
C TRP A 30 4.63 11.94 10.92
N ALA A 31 5.57 11.21 10.32
CA ALA A 31 6.67 11.81 9.55
C ALA A 31 6.26 12.27 8.13
N ALA A 32 5.22 11.68 7.53
CA ALA A 32 4.81 11.97 6.16
C ALA A 32 4.11 13.32 6.04
N MET A 33 3.36 13.76 7.06
CA MET A 33 2.59 15.01 6.99
C MET A 33 3.44 16.28 6.79
N PRO A 34 4.57 16.51 7.50
CA PRO A 34 5.42 17.67 7.23
C PRO A 34 6.04 17.61 5.83
N PHE A 35 6.40 16.42 5.36
CA PHE A 35 6.94 16.24 4.01
C PHE A 35 5.89 16.56 2.93
N ASN A 36 4.67 16.04 3.09
CA ASN A 36 3.56 16.35 2.19
C ASN A 36 3.31 17.85 2.13
N ASN A 37 3.15 18.53 3.29
CA ASN A 37 2.97 19.98 3.34
C ASN A 37 4.07 20.74 2.58
N GLY A 38 5.35 20.37 2.78
CA GLY A 38 6.46 21.01 2.08
C GLY A 38 6.48 20.72 0.58
N HIS A 39 6.10 19.51 0.15
CA HIS A 39 6.01 19.18 -1.27
C HIS A 39 5.00 20.07 -1.99
N TYR A 40 3.82 20.30 -1.40
CA TYR A 40 2.82 21.18 -2.00
C TYR A 40 3.24 22.63 -2.10
N GLU A 41 3.73 23.18 -1.00
CA GLU A 41 4.13 24.58 -0.92
C GLU A 41 5.23 24.89 -1.94
N TYR A 42 6.05 23.90 -2.29
CA TYR A 42 7.15 24.08 -3.22
C TYR A 42 6.81 23.70 -4.67
N TRP A 43 6.06 22.61 -4.91
CA TRP A 43 5.90 22.03 -6.26
C TRP A 43 4.54 22.24 -6.92
N ILE A 44 3.46 22.43 -6.15
CA ILE A 44 2.10 22.43 -6.71
C ILE A 44 1.55 23.85 -6.84
N ASN A 45 1.60 24.65 -5.78
CA ASN A 45 1.05 26.01 -5.82
C ASN A 45 1.93 26.96 -5.00
N PHE A 46 3.07 27.32 -5.62
CA PHE A 46 4.02 28.27 -5.08
C PHE A 46 3.47 29.70 -5.29
N ASP A 47 3.14 30.38 -4.19
CA ASP A 47 2.61 31.75 -4.16
C ASP A 47 1.22 31.93 -4.84
N PRO A 48 0.12 31.40 -4.26
CA PRO A 48 -1.22 31.53 -4.83
C PRO A 48 -1.68 33.00 -4.93
N GLN A 49 -1.95 33.46 -6.16
CA GLN A 49 -2.38 34.80 -6.50
C GLN A 49 -3.89 34.84 -6.79
N GLY A 50 -4.65 35.53 -5.94
CA GLY A 50 -6.10 35.72 -6.09
C GLY A 50 -6.95 34.69 -5.34
N ASP A 51 -8.24 35.00 -5.20
CA ASP A 51 -9.14 34.27 -4.31
C ASP A 51 -9.38 32.82 -4.75
N GLY A 52 -9.49 32.58 -6.07
CA GLY A 52 -9.68 31.23 -6.61
C GLY A 52 -8.48 30.31 -6.39
N GLN A 53 -7.26 30.82 -6.64
CA GLN A 53 -6.02 30.06 -6.36
C GLN A 53 -5.84 29.80 -4.86
N GLN A 54 -6.28 30.71 -3.99
CA GLN A 54 -6.28 30.48 -2.54
C GLN A 54 -7.26 29.36 -2.13
N GLN A 55 -8.43 29.27 -2.77
CA GLN A 55 -9.41 28.22 -2.50
C GLN A 55 -8.92 26.85 -2.99
N GLU A 56 -8.40 26.78 -4.21
CA GLU A 56 -7.75 25.58 -4.74
C GLU A 56 -6.58 25.12 -3.85
N TRP A 57 -5.76 26.07 -3.39
CA TRP A 57 -4.65 25.78 -2.47
C TRP A 57 -5.14 25.19 -1.14
N VAL A 58 -6.20 25.75 -0.53
CA VAL A 58 -6.79 25.23 0.70
C VAL A 58 -7.32 23.81 0.50
N GLN A 59 -8.06 23.57 -0.58
CA GLN A 59 -8.63 22.26 -0.91
C GLN A 59 -7.55 21.22 -1.20
N THR A 60 -6.59 21.56 -2.04
CA THR A 60 -5.45 20.71 -2.36
C THR A 60 -4.72 20.32 -1.09
N ARG A 61 -4.32 21.29 -0.25
CA ARG A 61 -3.58 21.06 0.99
C ARG A 61 -4.37 20.21 1.98
N ARG A 62 -5.70 20.40 2.02
CA ARG A 62 -6.59 19.56 2.81
C ARG A 62 -6.49 18.10 2.38
N ILE A 63 -6.63 17.80 1.08
CA ILE A 63 -6.65 16.43 0.58
C ILE A 63 -5.39 15.66 0.99
N PHE A 64 -4.17 16.10 0.68
CA PHE A 64 -3.00 15.29 1.08
C PHE A 64 -2.57 15.45 2.52
N ARG A 65 -3.10 16.40 3.30
CA ARG A 65 -3.01 16.32 4.78
C ARG A 65 -3.77 15.10 5.28
N TYR A 66 -5.03 14.95 4.89
CA TYR A 66 -5.85 13.81 5.33
C TYR A 66 -5.44 12.48 4.69
N THR A 67 -4.78 12.48 3.52
CA THR A 67 -4.18 11.27 2.93
C THR A 67 -2.68 11.10 3.25
N SER A 68 -2.13 11.89 4.17
CA SER A 68 -0.71 11.78 4.57
C SER A 68 -0.39 10.38 5.12
N GLY A 69 0.67 9.78 4.59
CA GLY A 69 1.10 8.44 4.99
C GLY A 69 0.31 7.29 4.37
N VAL A 70 -0.78 7.56 3.63
CA VAL A 70 -1.60 6.52 2.98
C VAL A 70 -0.78 5.64 2.03
N LEU A 71 -0.04 6.25 1.11
CA LEU A 71 0.76 5.53 0.10
C LEU A 71 1.89 4.71 0.75
N CYS A 72 2.54 5.28 1.77
CA CYS A 72 3.55 4.58 2.55
C CYS A 72 2.95 3.42 3.36
N GLY A 73 1.73 3.59 3.88
CA GLY A 73 1.01 2.54 4.61
C GLY A 73 0.55 1.39 3.70
N GLN A 74 0.16 1.67 2.45
CA GLN A 74 -0.11 0.63 1.44
C GLN A 74 1.15 -0.17 1.10
N LEU A 75 2.28 0.51 0.90
CA LEU A 75 3.58 -0.14 0.71
C LEU A 75 3.93 -1.03 1.91
N LEU A 76 3.73 -0.52 3.11
CA LEU A 76 3.96 -1.23 4.36
C LEU A 76 3.04 -2.46 4.50
N ALA A 77 1.77 -2.36 4.13
CA ALA A 77 0.84 -3.48 4.11
C ALA A 77 1.34 -4.60 3.18
N LEU A 78 1.81 -4.24 1.97
CA LEU A 78 2.46 -5.19 1.06
C LEU A 78 3.69 -5.84 1.68
N VAL A 79 4.59 -5.07 2.30
CA VAL A 79 5.80 -5.60 2.94
C VAL A 79 5.45 -6.51 4.12
N ALA A 80 4.44 -6.16 4.93
CA ALA A 80 3.95 -6.98 6.02
C ALA A 80 3.40 -8.33 5.50
N GLY A 81 2.64 -8.31 4.41
CA GLY A 81 2.20 -9.52 3.70
C GLY A 81 3.37 -10.41 3.24
N VAL A 82 4.40 -9.82 2.65
CA VAL A 82 5.64 -10.54 2.27
C VAL A 82 6.32 -11.17 3.49
N ALA A 83 6.36 -10.46 4.62
CA ALA A 83 6.97 -10.95 5.84
C ALA A 83 6.16 -12.09 6.48
N LEU A 84 4.83 -12.00 6.50
CA LEU A 84 3.93 -13.03 7.00
C LEU A 84 4.06 -14.33 6.20
N SER A 85 4.20 -14.23 4.88
CA SER A 85 4.29 -15.38 4.00
C SER A 85 5.57 -16.21 4.20
N ARG A 86 6.61 -15.60 4.80
CA ARG A 86 7.83 -16.31 5.24
C ARG A 86 7.59 -17.13 6.51
N ARG A 87 6.69 -16.70 7.39
CA ARG A 87 6.42 -17.33 8.69
C ARG A 87 5.32 -18.38 8.64
N HIS A 88 4.34 -18.20 7.74
CA HIS A 88 3.14 -19.03 7.71
C HIS A 88 2.94 -19.77 6.38
N ARG A 89 2.08 -20.80 6.41
CA ARG A 89 1.54 -21.42 5.18
C ARG A 89 0.66 -20.40 4.46
N HIS A 90 0.44 -20.60 3.15
CA HIS A 90 -0.24 -19.61 2.29
C HIS A 90 -1.61 -19.17 2.83
N ALA A 91 -2.50 -20.12 3.11
CA ALA A 91 -3.83 -19.81 3.66
C ALA A 91 -3.78 -19.07 5.01
N VAL A 92 -2.88 -19.49 5.91
CA VAL A 92 -2.68 -18.85 7.21
C VAL A 92 -2.10 -17.44 7.06
N ALA A 93 -1.18 -17.25 6.11
CA ALA A 93 -0.61 -15.93 5.83
C ALA A 93 -1.68 -14.96 5.31
N LEU A 94 -2.56 -15.39 4.41
CA LEU A 94 -3.65 -14.56 3.87
C LEU A 94 -4.68 -14.18 4.93
N THR A 95 -5.12 -15.15 5.74
CA THR A 95 -6.10 -14.94 6.82
C THR A 95 -5.60 -13.96 7.88
N ILE A 96 -4.29 -13.85 8.10
CA ILE A 96 -3.69 -12.85 8.99
C ILE A 96 -3.44 -11.52 8.25
N ALA A 97 -2.97 -11.57 7.00
CA ALA A 97 -2.55 -10.39 6.25
C ALA A 97 -3.71 -9.46 5.89
N VAL A 98 -4.87 -10.01 5.52
CA VAL A 98 -6.04 -9.20 5.12
C VAL A 98 -6.56 -8.35 6.29
N PRO A 99 -6.85 -8.92 7.48
CA PRO A 99 -7.20 -8.12 8.66
C PRO A 99 -6.09 -7.17 9.09
N LEU A 100 -4.82 -7.59 9.01
CA LEU A 100 -3.70 -6.71 9.32
C LEU A 100 -3.67 -5.48 8.39
N GLY A 101 -3.93 -5.66 7.09
CA GLY A 101 -4.07 -4.55 6.14
C GLY A 101 -5.16 -3.57 6.57
N ALA A 102 -6.33 -4.06 6.97
CA ALA A 102 -7.41 -3.23 7.48
C ALA A 102 -7.02 -2.48 8.78
N VAL A 103 -6.33 -3.14 9.71
CA VAL A 103 -5.80 -2.51 10.93
C VAL A 103 -4.81 -1.40 10.58
N LEU A 104 -3.90 -1.64 9.64
CA LEU A 104 -2.95 -0.62 9.18
C LEU A 104 -3.67 0.57 8.56
N ALA A 105 -4.74 0.35 7.80
CA ALA A 105 -5.56 1.43 7.24
C ALA A 105 -6.17 2.30 8.36
N VAL A 106 -6.76 1.66 9.37
CA VAL A 106 -7.32 2.36 10.54
C VAL A 106 -6.24 3.15 11.30
N VAL A 107 -5.07 2.56 11.51
CA VAL A 107 -3.94 3.23 12.19
C VAL A 107 -3.48 4.45 11.40
N THR A 108 -3.36 4.35 10.08
CA THR A 108 -2.99 5.49 9.23
C THR A 108 -3.97 6.65 9.40
N VAL A 109 -5.29 6.39 9.32
CA VAL A 109 -6.31 7.43 9.51
C VAL A 109 -6.31 7.98 10.93
N ALA A 110 -6.27 7.11 11.94
CA ALA A 110 -6.30 7.50 13.34
C ALA A 110 -5.15 8.45 13.72
N LEU A 111 -4.06 8.42 12.95
CA LEU A 111 -2.93 9.33 13.14
C LEU A 111 -3.00 10.53 12.21
N ALA A 112 -3.26 10.34 10.92
CA ALA A 112 -3.32 11.45 9.97
C ALA A 112 -4.45 12.44 10.32
N PHE A 113 -5.62 11.93 10.72
CA PHE A 113 -6.82 12.74 10.89
C PHE A 113 -6.71 13.77 12.03
N PRO A 114 -6.28 13.42 13.26
CA PRO A 114 -6.12 14.41 14.33
C PRO A 114 -5.06 15.46 14.00
N PHE A 115 -3.93 15.07 13.39
CA PHE A 115 -2.90 16.03 13.00
C PHE A 115 -3.38 16.97 11.89
N ALA A 116 -4.07 16.44 10.87
CA ALA A 116 -4.66 17.25 9.81
C ALA A 116 -5.67 18.25 10.37
N TRP A 117 -6.54 17.80 11.28
CA TRP A 117 -7.53 18.65 11.94
C TRP A 117 -6.89 19.80 12.73
N VAL A 118 -5.85 19.52 13.53
CA VAL A 118 -5.12 20.56 14.26
C VAL A 118 -4.52 21.59 13.30
N LEU A 119 -3.94 21.15 12.19
CA LEU A 119 -3.36 22.05 11.19
C LEU A 119 -4.41 22.81 10.35
N GLU A 120 -5.63 22.31 10.26
CA GLU A 120 -6.76 22.96 9.59
C GLU A 120 -7.45 23.98 10.52
N SER A 121 -7.43 23.76 11.84
CA SER A 121 -8.05 24.66 12.82
C SER A 121 -7.51 26.11 12.77
N SER A 122 -6.27 26.29 12.29
CA SER A 122 -5.67 27.61 12.09
C SER A 122 -6.22 28.38 10.88
N ARG A 123 -6.87 27.68 9.93
CA ARG A 123 -7.54 28.23 8.73
C ARG A 123 -8.74 27.33 8.40
N PRO A 124 -9.86 27.48 9.13
CA PRO A 124 -10.98 26.55 9.02
C PRO A 124 -11.54 26.56 7.59
N ALA A 125 -11.69 25.37 7.01
CA ALA A 125 -12.42 25.19 5.77
C ALA A 125 -13.92 25.47 5.99
N ALA A 126 -14.64 25.81 4.92
CA ALA A 126 -16.07 26.10 4.97
C ALA A 126 -16.95 24.88 5.36
N VAL A 127 -16.43 23.67 5.16
CA VAL A 127 -17.14 22.39 5.38
C VAL A 127 -16.27 21.47 6.24
N PRO A 128 -16.78 20.71 7.21
CA PRO A 128 -16.00 19.71 7.96
C PRO A 128 -15.39 18.62 7.05
N ALA A 129 -14.26 18.02 7.44
CA ALA A 129 -13.53 17.09 6.57
C ALA A 129 -14.34 15.80 6.26
N PHE A 130 -15.18 15.35 7.18
CA PHE A 130 -16.06 14.20 6.97
C PHE A 130 -17.24 14.49 6.04
N ASP A 131 -17.61 15.76 5.89
CA ASP A 131 -18.71 16.18 5.02
C ASP A 131 -18.23 16.49 3.59
N ASP A 132 -16.92 16.41 3.35
CA ASP A 132 -16.31 16.57 2.03
C ASP A 132 -16.44 15.26 1.23
N PRO A 133 -17.28 15.22 0.20
CA PRO A 133 -17.55 13.99 -0.55
C PRO A 133 -16.35 13.54 -1.40
N ILE A 134 -15.47 14.46 -1.79
CA ILE A 134 -14.29 14.16 -2.60
C ILE A 134 -13.23 13.52 -1.72
N LEU A 135 -12.91 14.17 -0.59
CA LEU A 135 -11.98 13.63 0.40
C LEU A 135 -12.43 12.24 0.89
N THR A 136 -13.68 12.12 1.32
CA THR A 136 -14.21 10.87 1.87
C THR A 136 -14.14 9.74 0.86
N ARG A 137 -14.48 9.99 -0.41
CA ARG A 137 -14.44 8.97 -1.46
C ARG A 137 -13.02 8.47 -1.71
N VAL A 138 -12.08 9.39 -1.94
CA VAL A 138 -10.68 9.04 -2.23
C VAL A 138 -10.07 8.32 -1.03
N LEU A 139 -10.28 8.85 0.18
CA LEU A 139 -9.80 8.20 1.40
C LEU A 139 -10.35 6.78 1.55
N LEU A 140 -11.66 6.56 1.35
CA LEU A 140 -12.24 5.21 1.40
C LEU A 140 -11.64 4.26 0.37
N GLY A 141 -11.44 4.73 -0.87
CA GLY A 141 -10.79 3.96 -1.93
C GLY A 141 -9.36 3.56 -1.57
N GLU A 142 -8.57 4.52 -1.14
CA GLU A 142 -7.19 4.32 -0.70
C GLU A 142 -7.08 3.33 0.49
N LEU A 143 -7.99 3.43 1.46
CA LEU A 143 -8.02 2.53 2.62
C LEU A 143 -8.46 1.12 2.26
N ALA A 144 -9.43 0.99 1.35
CA ALA A 144 -9.89 -0.31 0.86
C ALA A 144 -8.79 -1.06 0.08
N ALA A 145 -7.77 -0.36 -0.43
CA ALA A 145 -6.63 -0.98 -1.09
C ALA A 145 -5.66 -1.69 -0.12
N TYR A 146 -5.62 -1.31 1.17
CA TYR A 146 -4.64 -1.88 2.12
C TYR A 146 -4.74 -3.41 2.27
N PRO A 147 -5.91 -4.02 2.49
CA PRO A 147 -6.06 -5.47 2.50
C PRO A 147 -5.60 -6.14 1.20
N LEU A 148 -5.85 -5.49 0.05
CA LEU A 148 -5.44 -5.98 -1.27
C LEU A 148 -3.92 -5.99 -1.41
N TYR A 149 -3.25 -4.90 -1.01
CA TYR A 149 -1.78 -4.83 -0.98
C TYR A 149 -1.17 -5.86 -0.03
N ALA A 150 -1.76 -6.05 1.16
CA ALA A 150 -1.32 -7.09 2.09
C ALA A 150 -1.44 -8.50 1.49
N ALA A 151 -2.57 -8.80 0.83
CA ALA A 151 -2.78 -10.06 0.14
C ALA A 151 -1.81 -10.26 -1.05
N ALA A 152 -1.56 -9.22 -1.85
CA ALA A 152 -0.57 -9.21 -2.92
C ALA A 152 0.85 -9.49 -2.37
N GLY A 153 1.19 -8.87 -1.25
CA GLY A 153 2.44 -9.11 -0.53
C GLY A 153 2.63 -10.58 -0.13
N VAL A 154 1.57 -11.25 0.32
CA VAL A 154 1.63 -12.68 0.64
C VAL A 154 2.03 -13.52 -0.59
N GLY A 155 1.34 -13.32 -1.72
CA GLY A 155 1.63 -14.00 -2.98
C GLY A 155 3.07 -13.74 -3.45
N LEU A 156 3.48 -12.47 -3.47
CA LEU A 156 4.84 -12.06 -3.84
C LEU A 156 5.89 -12.73 -2.95
N GLY A 157 5.70 -12.74 -1.63
CA GLY A 157 6.67 -13.33 -0.71
C GLY A 157 6.84 -14.85 -0.90
N ILE A 158 5.79 -15.57 -1.29
CA ILE A 158 5.88 -17.00 -1.63
C ILE A 158 6.69 -17.20 -2.91
N LEU A 159 6.46 -16.38 -3.94
CA LEU A 159 7.20 -16.42 -5.21
C LEU A 159 8.69 -16.14 -4.99
N VAL A 160 9.01 -15.10 -4.20
CA VAL A 160 10.38 -14.72 -3.87
C VAL A 160 11.08 -15.78 -3.04
N ARG A 161 10.40 -16.38 -2.05
CA ARG A 161 10.98 -17.43 -1.18
C ARG A 161 11.47 -18.64 -1.98
N ARG A 162 10.75 -19.00 -3.04
CA ARG A 162 11.03 -20.19 -3.86
C ARG A 162 12.12 -19.96 -4.89
N SER A 163 12.29 -18.73 -5.36
CA SER A 163 13.33 -18.44 -6.32
C SER A 163 14.70 -18.30 -5.65
N ALA A 164 15.56 -19.31 -5.81
CA ALA A 164 16.95 -19.27 -5.36
C ALA A 164 17.72 -18.07 -5.95
N ARG A 165 17.43 -17.71 -7.21
CA ARG A 165 18.02 -16.55 -7.90
C ARG A 165 17.62 -15.23 -7.24
N LEU A 166 16.33 -15.04 -6.92
CA LEU A 166 15.86 -13.82 -6.26
C LEU A 166 16.38 -13.71 -4.82
N ARG A 167 16.54 -14.83 -4.11
CA ARG A 167 17.15 -14.83 -2.77
C ARG A 167 18.59 -14.32 -2.78
N LYS A 168 19.42 -14.77 -3.73
CA LYS A 168 20.80 -14.28 -3.89
C LYS A 168 20.85 -12.78 -4.19
N ARG A 169 19.87 -12.27 -4.94
CA ARG A 169 19.78 -10.85 -5.35
C ARG A 169 18.95 -9.98 -4.41
N LYS A 170 18.52 -10.47 -3.25
CA LYS A 170 17.62 -9.75 -2.34
C LYS A 170 18.12 -8.33 -2.00
N ARG A 171 19.43 -8.14 -1.80
CA ARG A 171 20.03 -6.84 -1.51
C ARG A 171 19.84 -5.81 -2.63
N LEU A 172 19.81 -6.25 -3.89
CA LEU A 172 19.56 -5.39 -5.05
C LEU A 172 18.07 -5.19 -5.32
N LEU A 173 17.25 -6.21 -5.05
CA LEU A 173 15.81 -6.15 -5.31
C LEU A 173 15.08 -5.16 -4.40
N VAL A 174 15.52 -5.00 -3.15
CA VAL A 174 14.92 -4.04 -2.21
C VAL A 174 15.04 -2.59 -2.69
N PRO A 175 16.24 -2.04 -2.99
CA PRO A 175 16.35 -0.67 -3.48
C PRO A 175 15.68 -0.48 -4.85
N LEU A 176 15.73 -1.48 -5.75
CA LEU A 176 15.01 -1.40 -7.02
C LEU A 176 13.49 -1.35 -6.84
N PHE A 177 12.94 -2.12 -5.89
CA PHE A 177 11.53 -2.08 -5.57
C PHE A 177 11.11 -0.75 -4.95
N LEU A 178 11.93 -0.21 -4.03
CA LEU A 178 11.69 1.11 -3.45
C LEU A 178 11.76 2.21 -4.51
N LEU A 179 12.76 2.17 -5.40
CA LEU A 179 12.88 3.10 -6.52
C LEU A 179 11.67 3.01 -7.45
N PHE A 180 11.25 1.80 -7.83
CA PHE A 180 10.07 1.58 -8.64
C PHE A 180 8.81 2.14 -7.97
N TRP A 181 8.63 1.87 -6.67
CA TRP A 181 7.51 2.42 -5.90
C TRP A 181 7.55 3.95 -5.87
N THR A 182 8.71 4.55 -5.60
CA THR A 182 8.88 6.01 -5.58
C THR A 182 8.55 6.62 -6.93
N VAL A 183 9.12 6.10 -8.02
CA VAL A 183 8.88 6.61 -9.37
C VAL A 183 7.40 6.50 -9.73
N THR A 184 6.78 5.32 -9.53
CA THR A 184 5.36 5.13 -9.88
C THR A 184 4.41 5.98 -9.06
N THR A 185 4.69 6.13 -7.77
CA THR A 185 3.89 6.99 -6.88
C THR A 185 4.04 8.46 -7.25
N LEU A 186 5.26 8.92 -7.53
CA LEU A 186 5.50 10.30 -7.99
C LEU A 186 4.89 10.54 -9.37
N THR A 187 4.95 9.58 -10.29
CA THR A 187 4.24 9.67 -11.56
C THR A 187 2.74 9.88 -11.32
N GLY A 188 2.14 9.19 -10.34
CA GLY A 188 0.75 9.41 -10.00
C GLY A 188 0.47 10.76 -9.33
N LEU A 189 1.37 11.25 -8.47
CA LEU A 189 1.20 12.48 -7.70
C LEU A 189 1.49 13.76 -8.49
N VAL A 190 2.40 13.70 -9.46
CA VAL A 190 2.75 14.81 -10.35
C VAL A 190 1.86 14.71 -11.59
N GLN A 191 0.58 15.01 -11.39
CA GLN A 191 -0.42 15.14 -12.45
C GLN A 191 -0.95 16.56 -12.40
N ASP A 192 -1.20 17.11 -13.58
CA ASP A 192 -1.93 18.37 -13.73
C ASP A 192 -3.44 18.05 -13.83
N ASP A 193 -4.25 19.05 -14.14
CA ASP A 193 -5.72 18.94 -14.25
C ASP A 193 -6.16 17.85 -15.25
N GLU A 194 -5.28 17.49 -16.19
CA GLU A 194 -5.41 16.37 -17.10
C GLU A 194 -4.34 15.29 -16.83
N TYR A 195 -4.75 14.01 -16.89
CA TYR A 195 -3.80 12.90 -16.78
C TYR A 195 -3.00 12.75 -18.08
N ASP A 196 -1.81 13.34 -18.13
CA ASP A 196 -0.94 13.36 -19.32
C ASP A 196 -0.14 12.06 -19.55
N ALA A 197 -0.09 11.19 -18.55
CA ALA A 197 0.55 9.89 -18.70
C ALA A 197 -0.34 8.92 -19.49
N TRP A 198 0.22 7.80 -19.96
CA TRP A 198 -0.55 6.85 -20.74
C TRP A 198 -1.70 6.24 -19.91
N PRO A 199 -2.98 6.39 -20.30
CA PRO A 199 -4.13 6.03 -19.46
C PRO A 199 -4.15 4.58 -18.97
N TRP A 200 -3.53 3.66 -19.72
CA TRP A 200 -3.43 2.26 -19.32
C TRP A 200 -2.59 2.04 -18.06
N LEU A 201 -1.68 2.97 -17.71
CA LEU A 201 -0.85 2.90 -16.52
C LEU A 201 -1.67 2.91 -15.24
N LEU A 202 -2.79 3.64 -15.19
CA LEU A 202 -3.73 3.63 -14.07
C LEU A 202 -4.25 2.21 -13.80
N TRP A 203 -4.53 1.46 -14.85
CA TRP A 203 -5.07 0.11 -14.74
C TRP A 203 -4.00 -0.97 -14.54
N ALA A 204 -2.76 -0.69 -14.98
CA ALA A 204 -1.67 -1.64 -14.90
C ALA A 204 -0.83 -1.49 -13.62
N VAL A 205 -0.69 -0.29 -13.07
CA VAL A 205 0.23 -0.02 -11.96
C VAL A 205 -0.55 0.61 -10.80
N PRO A 206 -0.91 -0.17 -9.76
CA PRO A 206 -1.80 0.32 -8.70
C PRO A 206 -1.21 1.53 -7.94
N PHE A 207 0.13 1.63 -7.81
CA PHE A 207 0.77 2.79 -7.18
C PHE A 207 0.64 4.08 -7.98
N VAL A 208 0.60 4.00 -9.32
CA VAL A 208 0.30 5.18 -10.15
C VAL A 208 -1.14 5.61 -9.90
N ALA A 209 -2.08 4.66 -9.93
CA ALA A 209 -3.50 4.94 -9.68
C ALA A 209 -3.77 5.55 -8.30
N ALA A 210 -3.08 5.08 -7.25
CA ALA A 210 -3.21 5.65 -5.91
C ALA A 210 -2.70 7.10 -5.84
N GLY A 211 -1.52 7.36 -6.41
CA GLY A 211 -0.99 8.72 -6.51
C GLY A 211 -1.94 9.64 -7.28
N THR A 212 -2.44 9.18 -8.43
CA THR A 212 -3.35 9.96 -9.30
C THR A 212 -4.70 10.21 -8.64
N ALA A 213 -5.25 9.25 -7.90
CA ALA A 213 -6.50 9.45 -7.16
C ALA A 213 -6.37 10.58 -6.14
N ILE A 214 -5.23 10.64 -5.43
CA ILE A 214 -4.94 11.70 -4.46
C ILE A 214 -4.69 13.05 -5.17
N ALA A 215 -3.92 13.06 -6.25
CA ALA A 215 -3.61 14.29 -7.00
C ALA A 215 -4.86 14.92 -7.62
N LEU A 216 -5.64 14.15 -8.38
CA LEU A 216 -6.88 14.62 -9.03
C LEU A 216 -7.98 14.99 -8.01
N ALA A 217 -7.95 14.42 -6.81
CA ALA A 217 -8.80 14.87 -5.72
C ALA A 217 -8.35 16.22 -5.17
N GLY A 218 -7.04 16.50 -5.14
CA GLY A 218 -6.51 17.82 -4.79
C GLY A 218 -6.94 18.89 -5.79
N LEU A 219 -6.77 18.61 -7.08
CA LEU A 219 -7.08 19.49 -8.22
C LEU A 219 -8.57 19.52 -8.60
N SER A 220 -9.45 19.18 -7.66
CA SER A 220 -10.88 19.00 -7.94
C SER A 220 -11.69 20.30 -7.95
N ALA A 221 -11.09 21.43 -7.63
CA ALA A 221 -11.72 22.74 -7.64
C ALA A 221 -11.10 23.63 -8.72
N ASP A 222 -11.95 24.24 -9.54
CA ASP A 222 -11.53 25.22 -10.53
C ASP A 222 -11.27 26.58 -9.87
N ALA A 223 -10.03 27.05 -9.93
CA ALA A 223 -9.63 28.36 -9.45
C ALA A 223 -10.12 29.53 -10.32
N TRP A 224 -10.64 29.27 -11.53
CA TRP A 224 -11.05 30.30 -12.49
C TRP A 224 -12.53 30.67 -12.40
N GLU A 225 -13.35 29.90 -11.67
CA GLU A 225 -14.78 30.17 -11.46
C GLU A 225 -15.04 30.71 -10.04
N PHE A 226 -15.94 31.69 -9.89
CA PHE A 226 -16.36 32.23 -8.59
C PHE A 226 -17.89 32.16 -8.42
N PRO A 227 -18.41 31.32 -7.50
CA PRO A 227 -17.68 30.46 -6.55
C PRO A 227 -16.98 29.28 -7.25
N PRO A 228 -15.94 28.66 -6.63
CA PRO A 228 -15.26 27.49 -7.19
C PRO A 228 -16.25 26.38 -7.47
N VAL A 229 -16.11 25.77 -8.64
CA VAL A 229 -16.99 24.70 -9.08
C VAL A 229 -16.17 23.41 -9.18
N PRO A 230 -16.73 22.27 -8.74
CA PRO A 230 -16.04 21.00 -8.87
C PRO A 230 -15.82 20.64 -10.35
N VAL A 231 -14.57 20.41 -10.75
CA VAL A 231 -14.20 20.06 -12.14
C VAL A 231 -13.52 18.69 -12.23
N GLY A 232 -13.68 18.03 -13.38
CA GLY A 232 -13.14 16.70 -13.61
C GLY A 232 -13.90 15.58 -12.88
N ASP A 233 -13.27 14.42 -12.75
CA ASP A 233 -13.87 13.23 -12.10
C ASP A 233 -13.48 13.07 -10.62
N TRP A 234 -12.69 14.01 -10.09
CA TRP A 234 -12.21 14.09 -8.71
C TRP A 234 -11.50 12.81 -8.24
N GLY A 235 -10.71 12.20 -9.14
CA GLY A 235 -9.97 10.98 -8.85
C GLY A 235 -10.85 9.72 -8.81
N ARG A 236 -12.11 9.78 -9.28
CA ARG A 236 -13.02 8.62 -9.29
C ARG A 236 -12.52 7.50 -10.18
N SER A 237 -12.11 7.79 -11.41
CA SER A 237 -11.57 6.78 -12.33
C SER A 237 -10.26 6.18 -11.79
N ALA A 238 -9.37 7.02 -11.26
CA ALA A 238 -8.13 6.59 -10.64
C ALA A 238 -8.37 5.71 -9.40
N THR A 239 -9.36 6.04 -8.56
CA THR A 239 -9.77 5.20 -7.42
C THR A 239 -10.30 3.84 -7.87
N LEU A 240 -11.12 3.79 -8.92
CA LEU A 240 -11.61 2.53 -9.49
C LEU A 240 -10.46 1.70 -10.08
N ALA A 241 -9.54 2.36 -10.79
CA ALA A 241 -8.37 1.73 -11.37
C ALA A 241 -7.43 1.18 -10.28
N LEU A 242 -7.24 1.91 -9.17
CA LEU A 242 -6.51 1.45 -7.99
C LEU A 242 -7.09 0.15 -7.44
N LEU A 243 -8.40 0.13 -7.16
CA LEU A 243 -9.04 -1.05 -6.57
C LEU A 243 -9.02 -2.25 -7.54
N ALA A 244 -9.31 -2.01 -8.81
CA ALA A 244 -9.30 -3.06 -9.83
C ALA A 244 -7.88 -3.63 -10.03
N SER A 245 -6.88 -2.77 -10.17
CA SER A 245 -5.48 -3.18 -10.38
C SER A 245 -4.90 -3.84 -9.13
N ALA A 246 -5.15 -3.32 -7.92
CA ALA A 246 -4.72 -3.93 -6.67
C ALA A 246 -5.36 -5.32 -6.46
N ALA A 247 -6.66 -5.47 -6.76
CA ALA A 247 -7.34 -6.76 -6.71
C ALA A 247 -6.76 -7.75 -7.74
N ALA A 248 -6.52 -7.30 -8.97
CA ALA A 248 -5.91 -8.12 -10.02
C ALA A 248 -4.49 -8.57 -9.62
N TYR A 249 -3.67 -7.67 -9.07
CA TYR A 249 -2.33 -8.00 -8.56
C TYR A 249 -2.40 -9.02 -7.42
N ALA A 250 -3.30 -8.81 -6.45
CA ALA A 250 -3.49 -9.74 -5.36
C ALA A 250 -3.89 -11.13 -5.88
N LEU A 251 -4.84 -11.20 -6.82
CA LEU A 251 -5.30 -12.45 -7.42
C LEU A 251 -4.17 -13.15 -8.19
N ILE A 252 -3.55 -12.46 -9.15
CA ILE A 252 -2.51 -13.02 -10.03
C ILE A 252 -1.33 -13.54 -9.20
N LEU A 253 -0.82 -12.74 -8.25
CA LEU A 253 0.32 -13.16 -7.43
C LEU A 253 -0.01 -14.37 -6.56
N ASN A 254 -1.22 -14.45 -6.02
CA ASN A 254 -1.65 -15.60 -5.21
C ASN A 254 -1.91 -16.84 -6.07
N LEU A 255 -2.50 -16.71 -7.26
CA LEU A 255 -2.67 -17.82 -8.20
C LEU A 255 -1.32 -18.37 -8.65
N LEU A 256 -0.39 -17.51 -9.07
CA LEU A 256 0.98 -17.91 -9.43
C LEU A 256 1.72 -18.58 -8.26
N ALA A 257 1.50 -18.09 -7.04
CA ALA A 257 2.08 -18.70 -5.84
C ALA A 257 1.54 -20.13 -5.61
N VAL A 258 0.25 -20.37 -5.86
CA VAL A 258 -0.41 -21.69 -5.71
C VAL A 258 -0.02 -22.65 -6.83
N THR A 259 -0.03 -22.23 -8.10
CA THR A 259 0.29 -23.10 -9.24
C THR A 259 1.71 -23.62 -9.15
N ARG A 260 2.68 -22.77 -8.77
CA ARG A 260 4.05 -23.20 -8.50
C ARG A 260 4.16 -24.23 -7.38
N ARG A 261 3.22 -24.26 -6.40
CA ARG A 261 3.26 -25.28 -5.33
C ARG A 261 2.95 -26.68 -5.83
N ARG A 262 2.10 -26.79 -6.84
CA ARG A 262 1.67 -28.10 -7.36
C ARG A 262 2.80 -28.81 -8.11
N GLY A 263 3.68 -28.06 -8.78
CA GLY A 263 4.82 -28.62 -9.52
C GLY A 263 5.99 -29.12 -8.66
N ASP A 264 6.09 -28.69 -7.39
CA ASP A 264 7.19 -29.10 -6.49
C ASP A 264 6.85 -30.34 -5.64
N ARG A 265 5.66 -30.94 -5.79
CA ARG A 265 5.37 -32.22 -5.13
C ARG A 265 6.11 -33.33 -5.90
N PRO A 266 7.02 -34.08 -5.25
CA PRO A 266 7.56 -35.29 -5.86
C PRO A 266 6.38 -36.18 -6.27
N PRO A 267 6.42 -36.85 -7.43
CA PRO A 267 5.43 -37.86 -7.75
C PRO A 267 5.42 -38.87 -6.60
N ALA A 268 4.29 -38.94 -5.90
CA ALA A 268 4.04 -40.04 -4.98
C ALA A 268 3.98 -41.30 -5.85
N ASP A 269 4.78 -42.29 -5.47
CA ASP A 269 4.75 -43.64 -6.02
C ASP A 269 5.36 -43.81 -7.43
N SER A 270 6.69 -43.79 -7.50
CA SER A 270 7.37 -44.86 -8.23
C SER A 270 7.45 -46.04 -7.26
N PRO A 271 6.61 -47.09 -7.37
CA PRO A 271 6.75 -48.28 -6.56
C PRO A 271 8.18 -48.80 -6.71
N ALA A 272 8.83 -49.02 -5.57
CA ALA A 272 10.14 -49.63 -5.51
C ALA A 272 10.12 -50.91 -6.35
N ALA A 273 10.81 -50.88 -7.48
CA ALA A 273 11.00 -52.04 -8.31
C ALA A 273 11.78 -53.08 -7.49
N GLY A 274 11.06 -54.11 -7.06
CA GLY A 274 11.54 -55.48 -6.98
C GLY A 274 12.76 -55.71 -6.09
N SER A 275 12.47 -56.09 -4.85
CA SER A 275 13.11 -57.21 -4.14
C SER A 275 14.04 -58.08 -5.02
N GLY A 276 15.35 -57.97 -4.80
CA GLY A 276 16.30 -58.95 -5.29
C GLY A 276 16.13 -60.29 -4.55
N PRO A 277 16.28 -61.44 -5.23
CA PRO A 277 16.29 -62.74 -4.56
C PRO A 277 17.58 -62.90 -3.75
N THR A 278 17.42 -63.04 -2.44
CA THR A 278 18.42 -63.60 -1.54
C THR A 278 18.58 -65.08 -1.88
N ALA A 279 19.64 -65.42 -2.62
CA ALA A 279 20.09 -66.80 -2.76
C ALA A 279 20.93 -67.15 -1.53
N ASP A 280 20.34 -67.97 -0.67
CA ASP A 280 21.00 -68.60 0.47
C ASP A 280 22.17 -69.46 -0.02
N ALA A 281 23.34 -69.20 0.56
CA ALA A 281 24.49 -70.06 0.51
C ALA A 281 24.28 -71.23 1.50
N HIS A 282 24.38 -72.46 1.01
CA HIS A 282 24.62 -73.64 1.85
C HIS A 282 26.01 -74.23 1.54
N PRO A 283 26.69 -74.77 2.58
CA PRO A 283 28.12 -75.11 2.59
C PRO A 283 28.50 -76.35 1.79
#